data_AF-A0A350QN45-F1
#
_entry.id   AF-A0A350QN45-F1
#
_cell.length_a   1.000
_cell.length_b   1.000
_cell.length_c   1.000
_cell.angle_alpha   90.00
_cell.angle_beta   90.00
_cell.angle_gamma   90.00
#
_symmetry.space_group_name_H-M   'P 1'
#
loop_
_entity.id
_entity.type
_entity.pdbx_description
1 polymer ?
#
loop_
_entity_poly.entity_id
_entity_poly.type
_entity_poly.pdbx_seq_one_letter_code
_entity_poly.pdbx_strand_id
1 'polypeptide(L)'
;MLPILLLVLVLIISGVIARQGMLSAFLHMICVIAAGAIAFALWEPIGYGLLDSMGSFGAYTMGSTLVLTFLVALVILRLSMDKLVPENMNFESGPNWIGSSIFGFVGAFISVGILTIGAGMLQFKSDFFGYTGWARDRATALPGEVSSTPMFTAVYTARFYEMLSVGSLSPMINGGSLKQLYPEIDKMSWSMLRDGFVGDSGSGRAWLQPKSIEVTNDQFTYLPNFASGSINPDFPRFTGAYVIPLKVDVSSFDNGSQFTMSNAQARLIAPARTSTGTAATAFPKIFVQPSKSGAPTPYAFDDGSNFVSNKAGTQALDFILIFPGDEVGPPVEGDYHLQVKGLRIDLPAVQVEEDGMQILASMGGGKARQLPTGEGKKLSDNDFKIDSEIPIRISYNAKQGLRLNDKNLIEGGSGEFNTGGPGNNVSKANRVTNFFEPEGTRIAQLTVGRRKPIDLDALRQEGYTDQPLLLVDENGNTYLPYGYIRMGRDKTSILYNPLSPIDTVGGLPTLPSSGNSQLFILYRVPIGVTISEVRCGNIPIGSCATKVDFGD
;
A
#
# COMPACT_ATOMS: atom_id res chain seq x y z
N MET A 1 -4.33 -26.54 8.10
CA MET A 1 -4.49 -26.73 9.57
C MET A 1 -5.35 -25.62 10.20
N LEU A 2 -5.15 -24.37 9.78
CA LEU A 2 -5.88 -23.20 10.27
C LEU A 2 -7.43 -23.30 10.25
N PRO A 3 -8.11 -23.77 9.18
CA PRO A 3 -9.58 -23.84 9.17
C PRO A 3 -10.16 -24.70 10.29
N ILE A 4 -9.47 -25.79 10.65
CA ILE A 4 -9.90 -26.70 11.73
C ILE A 4 -9.75 -26.02 13.09
N LEU A 5 -8.66 -25.28 13.32
CA LEU A 5 -8.46 -24.53 14.56
C LEU A 5 -9.54 -23.45 14.75
N LEU A 6 -9.94 -22.77 13.66
CA LEU A 6 -11.02 -21.80 13.70
C LEU A 6 -12.37 -22.44 14.04
N LEU A 7 -12.66 -23.64 13.51
CA LEU A 7 -13.88 -24.38 13.88
C LEU A 7 -13.87 -24.79 15.37
N VAL A 8 -12.73 -25.23 15.90
CA VAL A 8 -12.59 -25.51 17.35
C VAL A 8 -12.83 -24.24 18.17
N LEU A 9 -12.30 -23.10 17.73
CA LEU A 9 -12.53 -21.81 18.39
C LEU A 9 -14.02 -21.43 18.40
N VAL A 10 -14.73 -21.65 17.29
CA VAL A 10 -16.19 -21.44 17.21
C VAL A 10 -16.92 -22.30 18.25
N LEU A 11 -16.56 -23.58 18.39
CA LEU A 11 -17.18 -24.48 19.38
C LEU A 11 -16.93 -24.04 20.82
N ILE A 12 -15.70 -23.56 21.12
CA ILE A 12 -15.36 -23.04 22.45
C ILE A 12 -16.20 -21.81 22.78
N ILE A 13 -16.25 -20.82 21.87
CA ILE A 13 -17.00 -19.58 22.08
C ILE A 13 -18.50 -19.88 22.18
N SER A 14 -19.03 -20.74 21.31
CA SER A 14 -20.41 -21.22 21.36
C SER A 14 -20.75 -21.83 22.72
N GLY A 15 -19.87 -22.67 23.26
CA GLY A 15 -20.04 -23.27 24.59
C GLY A 15 -20.03 -22.25 25.74
N VAL A 16 -19.30 -21.13 25.61
CA VAL A 16 -19.32 -20.04 26.59
C VAL A 16 -20.64 -19.27 26.52
N ILE A 17 -21.11 -18.93 25.31
CA ILE A 17 -22.37 -18.20 25.10
C ILE A 17 -23.56 -19.05 25.55
N ALA A 18 -23.57 -20.35 25.24
CA ALA A 18 -24.67 -21.27 25.54
C ALA A 18 -24.97 -21.39 27.05
N ARG A 19 -23.98 -21.16 27.92
CA ARG A 19 -24.14 -21.20 29.39
C ARG A 19 -25.00 -20.05 29.94
N GLN A 20 -25.24 -19.00 29.16
CA GLN A 20 -25.99 -17.81 29.60
C GLN A 20 -27.52 -17.94 29.38
N GLY A 21 -27.99 -19.05 28.80
CA GLY A 21 -29.41 -19.28 28.49
C GLY A 21 -29.83 -18.80 27.11
N MET A 22 -30.99 -19.30 26.64
CA MET A 22 -31.43 -19.16 25.24
C MET A 22 -31.69 -17.72 24.81
N LEU A 23 -32.46 -16.95 25.59
CA LEU A 23 -32.77 -15.57 25.23
C LEU A 23 -31.51 -14.69 25.23
N SER A 24 -30.62 -14.85 26.23
CA SER A 24 -29.34 -14.14 26.24
C SER A 24 -28.48 -14.47 25.01
N ALA A 25 -28.40 -15.74 24.62
CA ALA A 25 -27.65 -16.17 23.43
C ALA A 25 -28.27 -15.65 22.12
N PHE A 26 -29.60 -15.63 22.02
CA PHE A 26 -30.33 -15.04 20.89
C PHE A 26 -30.05 -13.54 20.75
N LEU A 27 -30.16 -12.78 21.85
CA LEU A 27 -29.84 -11.35 21.86
C LEU A 27 -28.36 -11.11 21.51
N HIS A 28 -27.45 -11.95 22.00
CA HIS A 28 -26.04 -11.88 21.64
C HIS A 28 -25.83 -12.07 20.13
N MET A 29 -26.48 -13.08 19.53
CA MET A 29 -26.43 -13.33 18.08
C MET A 29 -26.92 -12.11 17.28
N ILE A 30 -28.03 -11.48 17.67
CA ILE A 30 -28.53 -10.27 17.00
C ILE A 30 -27.52 -9.12 17.14
N CYS A 31 -26.95 -8.91 18.33
CA CYS A 31 -25.91 -7.89 18.53
C CYS A 31 -24.69 -8.13 17.65
N VAL A 32 -24.25 -9.40 17.49
CA VAL A 32 -23.14 -9.76 16.59
C VAL A 32 -23.48 -9.43 15.15
N ILE A 33 -24.69 -9.80 14.68
CA ILE A 33 -25.12 -9.51 13.30
C ILE A 33 -25.10 -8.00 13.03
N ALA A 34 -25.72 -7.21 13.92
CA ALA A 34 -25.78 -5.76 13.79
C ALA A 34 -24.38 -5.11 13.92
N ALA A 35 -23.55 -5.56 14.87
CA ALA A 35 -22.19 -5.06 15.04
C ALA A 35 -21.33 -5.31 13.81
N GLY A 36 -21.43 -6.49 13.18
CA GLY A 36 -20.69 -6.77 11.96
C GLY A 36 -21.16 -5.94 10.76
N ALA A 37 -22.46 -5.64 10.66
CA ALA A 37 -22.96 -4.73 9.61
C ALA A 37 -22.41 -3.31 9.79
N ILE A 38 -22.38 -2.81 11.04
CA ILE A 38 -21.74 -1.54 11.39
C ILE A 38 -20.24 -1.58 11.05
N ALA A 39 -19.54 -2.67 11.38
CA ALA A 39 -18.13 -2.83 11.08
C ALA A 39 -17.85 -2.79 9.58
N PHE A 40 -18.57 -3.54 8.76
CA PHE A 40 -18.41 -3.52 7.30
C PHE A 40 -18.84 -2.18 6.67
N ALA A 41 -19.73 -1.42 7.31
CA ALA A 41 -20.09 -0.08 6.88
C ALA A 41 -19.06 1.00 7.29
N LEU A 42 -18.26 0.81 8.33
CA LEU A 42 -17.37 1.87 8.83
C LEU A 42 -15.88 1.56 8.69
N TRP A 43 -15.48 0.30 8.46
CA TRP A 43 -14.06 -0.07 8.46
C TRP A 43 -13.25 0.63 7.37
N GLU A 44 -13.81 0.78 6.16
CA GLU A 44 -13.14 1.41 5.02
C GLU A 44 -12.87 2.91 5.26
N PRO A 45 -13.87 3.76 5.55
CA PRO A 45 -13.62 5.20 5.75
C PRO A 45 -12.74 5.48 6.97
N ILE A 46 -12.93 4.74 8.08
CA ILE A 46 -12.06 4.86 9.25
C ILE A 46 -10.64 4.38 8.92
N GLY A 47 -10.52 3.27 8.18
CA GLY A 47 -9.26 2.67 7.79
C GLY A 47 -8.44 3.62 6.92
N TYR A 48 -9.04 4.20 5.88
CA TYR A 48 -8.37 5.16 5.01
C TYR A 48 -7.93 6.44 5.74
N GLY A 49 -8.77 6.98 6.63
CA GLY A 49 -8.38 8.13 7.45
C GLY A 49 -7.18 7.85 8.38
N LEU A 50 -7.05 6.60 8.86
CA LEU A 50 -5.93 6.18 9.69
C LEU A 50 -4.69 5.79 8.88
N LEU A 51 -4.85 5.37 7.62
CA LEU A 51 -3.75 4.83 6.81
C LEU A 51 -2.69 5.90 6.50
N ASP A 52 -3.11 7.16 6.32
CA ASP A 52 -2.22 8.32 6.10
C ASP A 52 -1.46 8.72 7.38
N SER A 53 -2.04 8.49 8.57
CA SER A 53 -1.48 8.96 9.85
C SER A 53 -0.58 7.92 10.56
N MET A 54 -0.70 6.64 10.20
CA MET A 54 -0.08 5.53 10.93
C MET A 54 1.35 5.17 10.46
N GLY A 55 1.87 5.82 9.41
CA GLY A 55 3.23 5.59 8.91
C GLY A 55 3.53 4.11 8.69
N SER A 56 4.52 3.56 9.40
CA SER A 56 4.90 2.14 9.30
C SER A 56 3.85 1.14 9.79
N PHE A 57 2.85 1.58 10.55
CA PHE A 57 1.73 0.74 10.98
C PHE A 57 0.59 0.67 9.95
N GLY A 58 0.65 1.45 8.87
CA GLY A 58 -0.36 1.46 7.79
C GLY A 58 -0.69 0.07 7.25
N ALA A 59 0.31 -0.81 7.23
CA ALA A 59 0.23 -2.22 6.88
C ALA A 59 -0.82 -3.04 7.66
N TYR A 60 -1.12 -2.65 8.90
CA TYR A 60 -2.03 -3.37 9.80
C TYR A 60 -3.36 -2.65 9.99
N THR A 61 -3.48 -1.42 9.49
CA THR A 61 -4.59 -0.52 9.78
C THR A 61 -5.92 -1.11 9.33
N MET A 62 -6.04 -1.55 8.09
CA MET A 62 -7.34 -1.94 7.52
C MET A 62 -7.95 -3.16 8.24
N GLY A 63 -7.15 -4.21 8.45
CA GLY A 63 -7.60 -5.39 9.19
C GLY A 63 -7.92 -5.10 10.66
N SER A 64 -7.07 -4.29 11.32
CA SER A 64 -7.29 -3.92 12.72
C SER A 64 -8.52 -3.04 12.91
N THR A 65 -8.77 -2.11 11.98
CA THR A 65 -9.94 -1.23 12.01
C THR A 65 -11.25 -2.01 11.87
N LEU A 66 -11.30 -3.03 11.00
CA LEU A 66 -12.48 -3.88 10.88
C LEU A 66 -12.79 -4.60 12.20
N VAL A 67 -11.78 -5.25 12.79
CA VAL A 67 -11.95 -6.01 14.05
C VAL A 67 -12.27 -5.07 15.22
N LEU A 68 -11.57 -3.94 15.33
CA LEU A 68 -11.78 -2.98 16.42
C LEU A 68 -13.16 -2.35 16.36
N THR A 69 -13.61 -1.92 15.17
CA THR A 69 -14.96 -1.38 14.98
C THR A 69 -16.03 -2.41 15.34
N PHE A 70 -15.85 -3.68 14.94
CA PHE A 70 -16.74 -4.76 15.33
C PHE A 70 -16.79 -4.94 16.86
N LEU A 71 -15.64 -5.02 17.54
CA LEU A 71 -15.58 -5.21 18.98
C LEU A 71 -16.23 -4.06 19.75
N VAL A 72 -15.95 -2.81 19.36
CA VAL A 72 -16.53 -1.62 19.98
C VAL A 72 -18.05 -1.61 19.78
N ALA A 73 -18.54 -1.85 18.56
CA ALA A 73 -19.96 -1.91 18.26
C ALA A 73 -20.65 -3.04 19.05
N LEU A 74 -20.02 -4.23 19.13
CA LEU A 74 -20.56 -5.37 19.87
C LEU A 74 -20.66 -5.07 21.37
N VAL A 75 -19.63 -4.47 21.97
CA VAL A 75 -19.65 -4.10 23.39
C VAL A 75 -20.75 -3.09 23.68
N ILE A 76 -20.86 -2.04 22.86
CA ILE A 76 -21.91 -1.02 23.02
C ILE A 76 -23.30 -1.66 22.91
N LEU A 77 -23.56 -2.41 21.82
CA LEU A 77 -24.85 -3.05 21.59
C LEU A 77 -25.18 -4.06 22.69
N ARG A 78 -24.18 -4.79 23.19
CA ARG A 78 -24.41 -5.78 24.25
C ARG A 78 -24.74 -5.11 25.58
N LEU A 79 -23.97 -4.09 25.98
CA LEU A 79 -24.27 -3.31 27.19
C LEU A 79 -25.63 -2.61 27.12
N SER A 80 -26.03 -2.14 25.93
CA SER A 80 -27.36 -1.60 25.70
C SER A 80 -28.45 -2.67 25.86
N MET A 81 -28.27 -3.86 25.29
CA MET A 81 -29.25 -4.95 25.42
C MET A 81 -29.38 -5.45 26.86
N ASP A 82 -28.27 -5.59 27.59
CA ASP A 82 -28.30 -6.01 28.99
C ASP A 82 -29.02 -4.98 29.88
N LYS A 83 -29.01 -3.69 29.51
CA LYS A 83 -29.78 -2.64 30.20
C LYS A 83 -31.26 -2.62 29.81
N LEU A 84 -31.57 -2.88 28.54
CA LEU A 84 -32.94 -2.86 28.02
C LEU A 84 -33.72 -4.13 28.38
N VAL A 85 -33.02 -5.26 28.52
CA VAL A 85 -33.57 -6.58 28.87
C VAL A 85 -32.83 -7.12 30.09
N PRO A 86 -33.13 -6.60 31.30
CA PRO A 86 -32.42 -6.98 32.52
C PRO A 86 -32.72 -8.41 33.01
N GLU A 87 -33.86 -8.98 32.61
CA GLU A 87 -34.27 -10.33 33.02
C GLU A 87 -34.22 -11.32 31.85
N ASN A 88 -33.75 -12.53 32.14
CA ASN A 88 -33.70 -13.63 31.17
C ASN A 88 -34.96 -14.50 31.31
N MET A 89 -35.57 -14.85 30.18
CA MET A 89 -36.71 -15.78 30.20
C MET A 89 -36.24 -17.19 30.59
N ASN A 90 -36.88 -17.78 31.58
CA ASN A 90 -36.60 -19.14 32.03
C ASN A 90 -37.37 -20.14 31.17
N PHE A 91 -36.65 -20.86 30.30
CA PHE A 91 -37.21 -21.95 29.51
C PHE A 91 -36.95 -23.30 30.19
N GLU A 92 -37.73 -24.32 29.83
CA GLU A 92 -37.45 -25.70 30.20
C GLU A 92 -36.02 -26.09 29.76
N SER A 93 -35.35 -26.93 30.57
CA SER A 93 -33.91 -27.20 30.43
C SER A 93 -33.50 -27.68 29.03
N GLY A 94 -34.29 -28.56 28.41
CA GLY A 94 -34.04 -29.09 27.07
C GLY A 94 -34.04 -27.99 25.99
N PRO A 95 -35.18 -27.31 25.77
CA PRO A 95 -35.27 -26.19 24.81
C PRO A 95 -34.27 -25.06 25.09
N ASN A 96 -34.04 -24.73 26.37
CA ASN A 96 -33.10 -23.68 26.76
C ASN A 96 -31.68 -23.98 26.28
N TRP A 97 -31.22 -25.21 26.46
CA TRP A 97 -29.87 -25.63 26.11
C TRP A 97 -29.67 -25.78 24.60
N ILE A 98 -30.67 -26.33 23.91
CA ILE A 98 -30.64 -26.48 22.45
C ILE A 98 -30.62 -25.11 21.78
N GLY A 99 -31.55 -24.23 22.16
CA GLY A 99 -31.65 -22.89 21.60
C GLY A 99 -30.41 -22.04 21.90
N SER A 100 -29.90 -22.08 23.13
CA SER A 100 -28.68 -21.34 23.48
C SER A 100 -27.46 -21.81 22.70
N SER A 101 -27.37 -23.11 22.42
CA SER A 101 -26.29 -23.70 21.60
C SER A 101 -26.38 -23.26 20.14
N ILE A 102 -27.57 -23.27 19.53
CA ILE A 102 -27.76 -22.85 18.14
C ILE A 102 -27.43 -21.36 17.97
N PHE A 103 -28.03 -20.49 18.79
CA PHE A 103 -27.78 -19.05 18.70
C PHE A 103 -26.33 -18.70 19.06
N GLY A 104 -25.77 -19.37 20.06
CA GLY A 104 -24.37 -19.24 20.43
C GLY A 104 -23.43 -19.68 19.32
N PHE A 105 -23.75 -20.76 18.61
CA PHE A 105 -22.97 -21.21 17.44
C PHE A 105 -22.99 -20.18 16.31
N VAL A 106 -24.17 -19.66 15.93
CA VAL A 106 -24.27 -18.66 14.86
C VAL A 106 -23.50 -17.39 15.23
N GLY A 107 -23.69 -16.87 16.44
CA GLY A 107 -22.96 -15.70 16.92
C GLY A 107 -21.43 -15.91 16.96
N ALA A 108 -20.98 -17.06 17.46
CA ALA A 108 -19.56 -17.42 17.47
C ALA A 108 -18.99 -17.56 16.06
N PHE A 109 -19.72 -18.20 15.15
CA PHE A 109 -19.31 -18.45 13.77
C PHE A 109 -19.07 -17.13 13.02
N ILE A 110 -20.02 -16.20 13.12
CA ILE A 110 -19.91 -14.87 12.51
C ILE A 110 -18.76 -14.08 13.13
N SER A 111 -18.64 -14.09 14.47
CA SER A 111 -17.57 -13.35 15.17
C SER A 111 -16.18 -13.84 14.75
N VAL A 112 -15.98 -15.16 14.70
CA VAL A 112 -14.72 -15.76 14.22
C VAL A 112 -14.52 -15.47 12.73
N GLY A 113 -15.57 -15.46 11.92
CA GLY A 113 -15.50 -15.07 10.50
C GLY A 113 -15.00 -13.65 10.29
N ILE A 114 -15.54 -12.67 11.04
CA ILE A 114 -15.07 -11.27 10.99
C ILE A 114 -13.62 -11.15 11.44
N LEU A 115 -13.25 -11.84 12.54
CA LEU A 115 -11.86 -11.89 13.00
C LEU A 115 -10.94 -12.47 11.93
N THR A 116 -11.39 -13.50 11.22
CA THR A 116 -10.64 -14.17 10.17
C THR A 116 -10.45 -13.27 8.96
N ILE A 117 -11.50 -12.57 8.50
CA ILE A 117 -11.40 -11.58 7.41
C ILE A 117 -10.45 -10.45 7.81
N GLY A 118 -10.61 -9.88 9.01
CA GLY A 118 -9.74 -8.80 9.50
C GLY A 118 -8.28 -9.23 9.68
N ALA A 119 -8.02 -10.41 10.24
CA ALA A 119 -6.67 -10.95 10.38
C ALA A 119 -6.01 -11.21 9.02
N GLY A 120 -6.80 -11.64 8.04
CA GLY A 120 -6.33 -11.83 6.69
C GLY A 120 -5.95 -10.51 5.97
N MET A 121 -6.62 -9.41 6.30
CA MET A 121 -6.27 -8.07 5.80
C MET A 121 -4.99 -7.49 6.41
N LEU A 122 -4.39 -8.10 7.44
CA LEU A 122 -3.12 -7.67 8.01
C LEU A 122 -1.93 -8.07 7.11
N GLN A 123 -0.79 -7.40 7.26
CA GLN A 123 0.44 -7.80 6.58
C GLN A 123 1.15 -8.93 7.32
N PHE A 124 1.11 -10.14 6.76
CA PHE A 124 1.92 -11.29 7.17
C PHE A 124 2.51 -12.00 5.95
N LYS A 125 3.25 -13.10 6.13
CA LYS A 125 3.69 -13.95 5.01
C LYS A 125 2.50 -14.49 4.21
N SER A 126 2.73 -14.86 2.96
CA SER A 126 1.69 -15.39 2.04
C SER A 126 1.08 -16.70 2.54
N ASP A 127 1.82 -17.50 3.30
CA ASP A 127 1.33 -18.64 4.07
C ASP A 127 1.23 -18.28 5.56
N PHE A 128 0.08 -18.58 6.16
CA PHE A 128 -0.14 -18.51 7.60
C PHE A 128 -0.72 -19.84 8.13
N PHE A 129 0.05 -20.55 8.97
CA PHE A 129 -0.33 -21.85 9.52
C PHE A 129 -0.74 -22.91 8.45
N GLY A 130 -0.05 -22.89 7.30
CA GLY A 130 -0.29 -23.81 6.18
C GLY A 130 -1.58 -23.47 5.40
N TYR A 131 -1.98 -22.19 5.40
CA TYR A 131 -3.13 -21.69 4.66
C TYR A 131 -2.72 -20.48 3.80
N THR A 132 -2.92 -20.62 2.50
CA THR A 132 -2.72 -19.59 1.48
C THR A 132 -4.06 -19.08 0.94
N GLY A 133 -5.06 -19.94 0.75
CA GLY A 133 -6.36 -19.54 0.20
C GLY A 133 -6.29 -19.27 -1.29
N TRP A 134 -6.71 -18.07 -1.70
CA TRP A 134 -6.63 -17.57 -3.07
C TRP A 134 -5.31 -16.85 -3.32
N ALA A 135 -4.53 -17.32 -4.28
CA ALA A 135 -3.25 -16.74 -4.66
C ALA A 135 -3.03 -16.89 -6.18
N ARG A 136 -2.00 -16.23 -6.70
CA ARG A 136 -1.56 -16.47 -8.06
C ARG A 136 -0.83 -17.82 -8.14
N ASP A 137 -1.25 -18.66 -9.07
CA ASP A 137 -0.47 -19.84 -9.43
C ASP A 137 0.84 -19.40 -10.10
N ARG A 138 1.98 -19.87 -9.58
CA ARG A 138 3.30 -19.52 -10.13
C ARG A 138 3.52 -20.07 -11.55
N ALA A 139 2.81 -21.12 -11.96
CA ALA A 139 2.97 -21.74 -13.27
C ALA A 139 2.12 -21.08 -14.37
N THR A 140 0.92 -20.61 -14.02
CA THR A 140 -0.03 -20.03 -14.99
C THR A 140 -0.19 -18.52 -14.85
N ALA A 141 0.35 -17.93 -13.78
CA ALA A 141 0.18 -16.53 -13.41
C ALA A 141 -1.28 -16.09 -13.20
N LEU A 142 -2.22 -17.04 -13.15
CA LEU A 142 -3.63 -16.77 -12.96
C LEU A 142 -3.98 -16.77 -11.46
N PRO A 143 -4.75 -15.79 -10.96
CA PRO A 143 -5.33 -15.83 -9.62
C PRO A 143 -6.32 -17.00 -9.51
N GLY A 144 -6.16 -17.83 -8.49
CA GLY A 144 -7.03 -18.98 -8.27
C GLY A 144 -6.92 -19.55 -6.86
N GLU A 145 -7.67 -20.61 -6.60
CA GLU A 145 -7.63 -21.32 -5.32
C GLU A 145 -6.39 -22.22 -5.24
N VAL A 146 -5.47 -21.90 -4.32
CA VAL A 146 -4.21 -22.64 -4.13
C VAL A 146 -4.33 -23.69 -3.02
N SER A 147 -5.11 -23.40 -1.97
CA SER A 147 -5.38 -24.36 -0.89
C SER A 147 -6.73 -25.05 -1.09
N SER A 148 -6.79 -26.38 -0.95
CA SER A 148 -8.02 -27.16 -1.18
C SER A 148 -9.09 -27.05 -0.09
N THR A 149 -8.82 -26.41 1.05
CA THR A 149 -9.78 -26.30 2.16
C THR A 149 -10.16 -24.84 2.37
N PRO A 150 -11.38 -24.41 2.00
CA PRO A 150 -11.79 -23.03 2.19
C PRO A 150 -11.89 -22.69 3.67
N MET A 151 -11.62 -21.44 4.02
CA MET A 151 -11.92 -20.93 5.35
C MET A 151 -13.42 -20.66 5.51
N PHE A 152 -14.15 -21.72 5.84
CA PHE A 152 -15.61 -21.70 5.97
C PHE A 152 -16.13 -20.52 6.81
N THR A 153 -15.50 -20.20 7.93
CA THR A 153 -15.90 -19.09 8.80
C THR A 153 -15.87 -17.75 8.06
N ALA A 154 -14.80 -17.46 7.31
CA ALA A 154 -14.69 -16.23 6.54
C ALA A 154 -15.64 -16.23 5.33
N VAL A 155 -15.64 -17.30 4.54
CA VAL A 155 -16.45 -17.41 3.30
C VAL A 155 -17.94 -17.21 3.58
N TYR A 156 -18.49 -17.94 4.56
CA TYR A 156 -19.92 -17.84 4.87
C TYR A 156 -20.28 -16.53 5.57
N THR A 157 -19.37 -15.96 6.37
CA THR A 157 -19.59 -14.65 6.99
C THR A 157 -19.59 -13.53 5.95
N ALA A 158 -18.65 -13.55 5.00
CA ALA A 158 -18.60 -12.61 3.88
C ALA A 158 -19.90 -12.68 3.06
N ARG A 159 -20.30 -13.87 2.61
CA ARG A 159 -21.54 -14.07 1.84
C ARG A 159 -22.79 -13.65 2.61
N PHE A 160 -22.83 -13.90 3.91
CA PHE A 160 -23.94 -13.46 4.77
C PHE A 160 -24.07 -11.93 4.79
N TYR A 161 -22.96 -11.20 4.96
CA TYR A 161 -22.98 -9.74 4.95
C TYR A 161 -23.15 -9.15 3.55
N GLU A 162 -22.65 -9.79 2.50
CA GLU A 162 -22.96 -9.43 1.11
C GLU A 162 -24.47 -9.48 0.86
N MET A 163 -25.13 -10.57 1.27
CA MET A 163 -26.58 -10.72 1.16
C MET A 163 -27.34 -9.64 1.95
N LEU A 164 -26.94 -9.38 3.19
CA LEU A 164 -27.59 -8.36 4.02
C LEU A 164 -27.37 -6.94 3.49
N SER A 165 -26.23 -6.67 2.87
CA SER A 165 -25.85 -5.35 2.36
C SER A 165 -26.66 -4.88 1.15
N VAL A 166 -27.29 -5.79 0.40
CA VAL A 166 -28.23 -5.43 -0.68
C VAL A 166 -29.70 -5.49 -0.23
N GLY A 167 -29.93 -5.85 1.03
CA GLY A 167 -31.26 -6.08 1.59
C GLY A 167 -31.48 -5.28 2.88
N SER A 168 -31.69 -5.98 3.99
CA SER A 168 -32.15 -5.39 5.25
C SER A 168 -31.12 -4.51 5.96
N LEU A 169 -29.83 -4.66 5.66
CA LEU A 169 -28.74 -3.87 6.27
C LEU A 169 -27.92 -3.15 5.19
N SER A 170 -28.60 -2.57 4.20
CA SER A 170 -27.93 -1.73 3.20
C SER A 170 -27.26 -0.52 3.88
N PRO A 171 -25.96 -0.27 3.61
CA PRO A 171 -25.26 0.85 4.23
C PRO A 171 -25.79 2.18 3.69
N MET A 172 -25.90 3.17 4.58
CA MET A 172 -26.35 4.53 4.22
C MET A 172 -25.20 5.51 3.94
N ILE A 173 -23.96 5.14 4.29
CA ILE A 173 -22.84 6.09 4.46
C ILE A 173 -21.68 5.83 3.46
N ASN A 174 -21.67 4.70 2.76
CA ASN A 174 -20.55 4.28 1.88
C ASN A 174 -20.89 4.23 0.39
N GLY A 175 -21.97 4.85 -0.06
CA GLY A 175 -22.29 4.98 -1.49
C GLY A 175 -22.67 3.67 -2.22
N GLY A 176 -22.62 2.51 -1.57
CA GLY A 176 -22.96 1.23 -2.19
C GLY A 176 -22.93 0.05 -1.22
N SER A 177 -23.50 -1.09 -1.65
CA SER A 177 -23.54 -2.32 -0.85
C SER A 177 -22.19 -3.05 -0.81
N LEU A 178 -21.90 -3.80 0.25
CA LEU A 178 -20.67 -4.61 0.35
C LEU A 178 -20.53 -5.56 -0.85
N LYS A 179 -21.64 -6.15 -1.29
CA LYS A 179 -21.71 -7.06 -2.45
C LYS A 179 -21.28 -6.41 -3.77
N GLN A 180 -21.47 -5.09 -3.89
CA GLN A 180 -21.11 -4.33 -5.08
C GLN A 180 -19.71 -3.73 -4.97
N LEU A 181 -19.35 -3.20 -3.79
CA LEU A 181 -18.07 -2.50 -3.58
C LEU A 181 -16.88 -3.45 -3.32
N TYR A 182 -17.14 -4.57 -2.63
CA TYR A 182 -16.14 -5.58 -2.25
C TYR A 182 -16.70 -7.00 -2.46
N PRO A 183 -17.04 -7.38 -3.71
CA PRO A 183 -17.48 -8.74 -3.99
C PRO A 183 -16.38 -9.74 -3.61
N GLU A 184 -16.73 -10.79 -2.87
CA GLU A 184 -15.81 -11.86 -2.48
C GLU A 184 -14.65 -11.33 -1.61
N ILE A 185 -14.97 -10.47 -0.64
CA ILE A 185 -14.00 -9.89 0.31
C ILE A 185 -13.21 -10.95 1.09
N ASP A 186 -13.76 -12.17 1.22
CA ASP A 186 -13.07 -13.33 1.78
C ASP A 186 -11.87 -13.78 0.93
N LYS A 187 -11.97 -13.72 -0.40
CA LYS A 187 -10.85 -14.03 -1.32
C LYS A 187 -9.80 -12.92 -1.29
N MET A 188 -10.26 -11.67 -1.25
CA MET A 188 -9.39 -10.50 -1.13
C MET A 188 -8.58 -10.53 0.16
N SER A 189 -9.22 -10.83 1.29
CA SER A 189 -8.62 -10.75 2.62
C SER A 189 -7.50 -11.76 2.90
N TRP A 190 -6.84 -12.42 1.93
CA TRP A 190 -5.75 -13.37 2.22
C TRP A 190 -4.55 -13.20 1.30
N SER A 191 -3.97 -14.30 0.78
CA SER A 191 -2.70 -14.25 0.06
C SER A 191 -2.76 -13.48 -1.26
N MET A 192 -3.96 -13.26 -1.80
CA MET A 192 -4.20 -12.44 -2.98
C MET A 192 -3.66 -11.00 -2.83
N LEU A 193 -3.81 -10.39 -1.64
CA LEU A 193 -3.23 -9.06 -1.37
C LEU A 193 -1.71 -9.08 -1.19
N ARG A 194 -1.09 -10.25 -1.02
CA ARG A 194 0.29 -10.43 -0.54
C ARG A 194 1.23 -11.03 -1.60
N ASP A 195 0.84 -10.97 -2.87
CA ASP A 195 1.65 -11.44 -3.98
C ASP A 195 2.75 -10.42 -4.32
N GLY A 196 4.02 -10.72 -4.02
CA GLY A 196 5.14 -9.78 -4.15
C GLY A 196 6.42 -10.45 -4.65
N PHE A 197 7.26 -9.67 -5.33
CA PHE A 197 8.40 -10.16 -6.13
C PHE A 197 9.71 -10.42 -5.35
N VAL A 198 9.84 -10.04 -4.08
CA VAL A 198 11.13 -10.15 -3.38
C VAL A 198 11.23 -11.44 -2.55
N GLY A 199 12.09 -12.36 -3.03
CA GLY A 199 12.71 -13.47 -2.28
C GLY A 199 11.80 -14.21 -1.30
N ASP A 200 10.97 -15.13 -1.78
CA ASP A 200 10.19 -16.15 -1.03
C ASP A 200 9.37 -15.67 0.20
N SER A 201 9.27 -14.36 0.42
CA SER A 201 8.79 -13.81 1.68
C SER A 201 7.83 -12.63 1.51
N GLY A 202 7.03 -12.59 0.43
CA GLY A 202 5.80 -11.80 0.34
C GLY A 202 5.90 -10.36 0.88
N SER A 203 7.04 -9.68 0.68
CA SER A 203 7.39 -8.44 1.36
C SER A 203 6.78 -7.19 0.72
N GLY A 204 5.84 -7.38 -0.22
CA GLY A 204 5.04 -6.30 -0.79
C GLY A 204 4.01 -5.77 0.21
N ARG A 205 3.72 -4.47 0.15
CA ARG A 205 2.67 -3.83 0.95
C ARG A 205 1.31 -4.31 0.46
N ALA A 206 0.46 -4.73 1.40
CA ALA A 206 -0.90 -5.22 1.09
C ALA A 206 -1.92 -4.11 0.82
N TRP A 207 -1.64 -2.88 1.26
CA TRP A 207 -2.56 -1.73 1.22
C TRP A 207 -1.90 -0.49 0.63
N LEU A 208 -2.54 0.23 -0.29
CA LEU A 208 -2.06 1.54 -0.75
C LEU A 208 -2.63 2.70 0.06
N GLN A 209 -1.89 3.81 0.10
CA GLN A 209 -2.36 5.08 0.66
C GLN A 209 -3.34 5.74 -0.32
N PRO A 210 -4.48 6.29 0.13
CA PRO A 210 -5.49 6.85 -0.76
C PRO A 210 -4.97 7.87 -1.78
N LYS A 211 -3.96 8.66 -1.42
CA LYS A 211 -3.38 9.71 -2.28
C LYS A 211 -2.16 9.27 -3.09
N SER A 212 -1.74 8.02 -2.94
CA SER A 212 -0.49 7.50 -3.50
C SER A 212 -0.62 6.93 -4.92
N ILE A 213 -1.85 6.86 -5.42
CA ILE A 213 -2.21 6.36 -6.74
C ILE A 213 -3.33 7.22 -7.32
N GLU A 214 -3.21 7.58 -8.60
CA GLU A 214 -4.18 8.39 -9.32
C GLU A 214 -4.45 7.83 -10.72
N VAL A 215 -5.70 7.98 -11.19
CA VAL A 215 -6.04 7.71 -12.59
C VAL A 215 -5.51 8.88 -13.43
N THR A 216 -4.66 8.58 -14.40
CA THR A 216 -4.00 9.63 -15.18
C THR A 216 -5.03 10.32 -16.08
N ASN A 217 -5.10 11.66 -16.01
CA ASN A 217 -5.99 12.51 -16.80
C ASN A 217 -7.49 12.13 -16.69
N ASP A 218 -7.91 11.49 -15.59
CA ASP A 218 -9.28 10.96 -15.43
C ASP A 218 -9.74 10.10 -16.61
N GLN A 219 -8.79 9.35 -17.20
CA GLN A 219 -9.08 8.52 -18.36
C GLN A 219 -9.49 7.10 -17.94
N PHE A 220 -10.68 6.69 -18.37
CA PHE A 220 -11.15 5.31 -18.28
C PHE A 220 -11.83 4.94 -19.59
N THR A 221 -11.20 4.05 -20.37
CA THR A 221 -11.65 3.79 -21.74
C THR A 221 -12.04 2.32 -21.94
N TYR A 222 -13.14 2.09 -22.65
CA TYR A 222 -13.54 0.79 -23.16
C TYR A 222 -13.34 0.70 -24.68
N LEU A 223 -12.66 -0.35 -25.10
CA LEU A 223 -12.32 -0.64 -26.49
C LEU A 223 -13.08 -1.89 -26.96
N PRO A 224 -14.22 -1.77 -27.65
CA PRO A 224 -15.04 -2.92 -28.04
C PRO A 224 -14.34 -3.83 -29.05
N ASN A 225 -13.57 -3.26 -29.99
CA ASN A 225 -12.92 -3.99 -31.08
C ASN A 225 -11.50 -4.46 -30.74
N PHE A 226 -11.09 -4.33 -29.48
CA PHE A 226 -9.76 -4.74 -29.05
C PHE A 226 -9.62 -6.27 -29.08
N ALA A 227 -8.53 -6.75 -29.66
CA ALA A 227 -8.13 -8.16 -29.60
C ALA A 227 -6.70 -8.23 -29.08
N SER A 228 -6.47 -8.87 -27.93
CA SER A 228 -5.15 -8.89 -27.29
C SER A 228 -4.05 -9.47 -28.17
N GLY A 229 -4.39 -10.45 -29.01
CA GLY A 229 -3.48 -11.06 -29.98
C GLY A 229 -2.96 -10.12 -31.07
N SER A 230 -3.55 -8.93 -31.23
CA SER A 230 -3.03 -7.89 -32.13
C SER A 230 -1.80 -7.17 -31.56
N ILE A 231 -1.62 -7.18 -30.23
CA ILE A 231 -0.44 -6.61 -29.57
C ILE A 231 0.73 -7.60 -29.67
N ASN A 232 0.49 -8.84 -29.24
CA ASN A 232 1.47 -9.92 -29.32
C ASN A 232 0.70 -11.25 -29.41
N PRO A 233 1.03 -12.12 -30.39
CA PRO A 233 0.36 -13.40 -30.56
C PRO A 233 0.48 -14.35 -29.36
N ASP A 234 1.50 -14.19 -28.52
CA ASP A 234 1.75 -15.05 -27.35
C ASP A 234 0.97 -14.58 -26.11
N PHE A 235 0.36 -13.39 -26.14
CA PHE A 235 -0.41 -12.88 -25.01
C PHE A 235 -1.72 -13.64 -24.79
N PRO A 236 -2.24 -13.66 -23.54
CA PRO A 236 -3.54 -14.23 -23.23
C PRO A 236 -4.63 -13.68 -24.15
N ARG A 237 -5.41 -14.57 -24.77
CA ARG A 237 -6.44 -14.20 -25.75
C ARG A 237 -7.71 -13.72 -25.06
N PHE A 238 -8.16 -12.52 -25.41
CA PHE A 238 -9.44 -11.95 -24.99
C PHE A 238 -9.90 -10.87 -25.99
N THR A 239 -11.21 -10.59 -25.99
CA THR A 239 -11.84 -9.57 -26.85
C THR A 239 -12.52 -8.48 -26.04
N GLY A 240 -12.46 -7.26 -26.53
CA GLY A 240 -12.86 -6.08 -25.77
C GLY A 240 -11.85 -5.77 -24.64
N ALA A 241 -11.62 -4.51 -24.33
CA ALA A 241 -10.71 -4.15 -23.25
C ALA A 241 -11.15 -2.91 -22.49
N TYR A 242 -11.00 -2.95 -21.17
CA TYR A 242 -11.00 -1.73 -20.36
C TYR A 242 -9.55 -1.31 -20.09
N VAL A 243 -9.24 -0.05 -20.38
CA VAL A 243 -7.90 0.53 -20.29
C VAL A 243 -7.91 1.60 -19.22
N ILE A 244 -7.03 1.44 -18.22
CA ILE A 244 -6.93 2.36 -17.09
C ILE A 244 -5.46 2.77 -16.92
N PRO A 245 -5.08 4.00 -17.32
CA PRO A 245 -3.77 4.57 -17.02
C PRO A 245 -3.72 5.02 -15.55
N LEU A 246 -2.65 4.62 -14.88
CA LEU A 246 -2.42 4.85 -13.45
C LEU A 246 -1.05 5.47 -13.26
N LYS A 247 -0.97 6.35 -12.27
CA LYS A 247 0.27 6.94 -11.80
C LYS A 247 0.40 6.69 -10.31
N VAL A 248 1.57 6.19 -9.91
CA VAL A 248 1.91 5.96 -8.49
C VAL A 248 3.15 6.74 -8.13
N ASP A 249 3.20 7.21 -6.89
CA ASP A 249 4.37 7.87 -6.30
C ASP A 249 5.13 6.94 -5.33
N VAL A 250 6.21 7.43 -4.72
CA VAL A 250 7.01 6.63 -3.78
C VAL A 250 6.22 6.15 -2.57
N SER A 251 5.17 6.86 -2.16
CA SER A 251 4.39 6.45 -1.00
C SER A 251 3.59 5.16 -1.28
N SER A 252 3.41 4.80 -2.56
CA SER A 252 2.91 3.49 -3.00
C SER A 252 3.95 2.36 -2.97
N PHE A 253 5.24 2.67 -2.80
CA PHE A 253 6.31 1.68 -2.99
C PHE A 253 6.45 0.74 -1.79
N ASP A 254 6.84 -0.49 -2.09
CA ASP A 254 7.09 -1.52 -1.10
C ASP A 254 8.36 -1.17 -0.32
N ASN A 255 8.18 -0.83 0.96
CA ASN A 255 9.24 -0.35 1.86
C ASN A 255 10.03 0.87 1.29
N GLY A 256 9.39 1.66 0.42
CA GLY A 256 9.97 2.85 -0.21
C GLY A 256 11.12 2.56 -1.18
N SER A 257 11.23 1.31 -1.66
CA SER A 257 12.31 0.86 -2.54
C SER A 257 11.85 0.66 -3.97
N GLN A 258 10.79 -0.11 -4.16
CA GLN A 258 10.24 -0.42 -5.47
C GLN A 258 8.73 -0.61 -5.34
N PHE A 259 7.96 -0.13 -6.29
CA PHE A 259 6.59 -0.58 -6.50
C PHE A 259 6.63 -1.94 -7.18
N THR A 260 5.95 -2.94 -6.61
CA THR A 260 5.73 -4.23 -7.27
C THR A 260 4.26 -4.58 -7.21
N MET A 261 3.65 -4.98 -8.32
CA MET A 261 2.24 -5.38 -8.34
C MET A 261 1.99 -6.50 -9.33
N SER A 262 1.33 -7.57 -8.89
CA SER A 262 0.85 -8.64 -9.76
C SER A 262 -0.60 -8.39 -10.20
N ASN A 263 -1.09 -9.21 -11.13
CA ASN A 263 -2.51 -9.17 -11.51
C ASN A 263 -3.45 -9.49 -10.35
N ALA A 264 -3.10 -10.39 -9.42
CA ALA A 264 -3.93 -10.76 -8.28
C ALA A 264 -4.25 -9.57 -7.36
N GLN A 265 -3.37 -8.57 -7.33
CA GLN A 265 -3.51 -7.37 -6.51
C GLN A 265 -4.31 -6.26 -7.18
N ALA A 266 -4.79 -6.44 -8.41
CA ALA A 266 -5.60 -5.45 -9.12
C ALA A 266 -6.90 -6.07 -9.64
N ARG A 267 -8.03 -5.40 -9.41
CA ARG A 267 -9.35 -5.91 -9.83
C ARG A 267 -10.24 -4.76 -10.30
N LEU A 268 -10.75 -4.88 -11.51
CA LEU A 268 -11.81 -4.00 -12.00
C LEU A 268 -13.14 -4.55 -11.51
N ILE A 269 -13.99 -3.66 -10.98
CA ILE A 269 -15.32 -3.98 -10.46
C ILE A 269 -16.32 -3.12 -11.22
N ALA A 270 -17.13 -3.77 -12.04
CA ALA A 270 -18.20 -3.14 -12.78
C ALA A 270 -19.48 -3.08 -11.93
N PRO A 271 -20.30 -2.01 -12.07
CA PRO A 271 -21.52 -1.89 -11.32
C PRO A 271 -22.46 -3.06 -11.64
N ALA A 272 -23.19 -3.51 -10.62
CA ALA A 272 -24.15 -4.60 -10.78
C ALA A 272 -25.30 -4.12 -11.67
N ARG A 273 -25.70 -4.96 -12.64
CA ARG A 273 -26.84 -4.67 -13.55
C ARG A 273 -28.19 -4.57 -12.82
N THR A 274 -28.27 -5.07 -11.61
CA THR A 274 -29.45 -5.02 -10.75
C THR A 274 -29.02 -4.64 -9.33
N SER A 275 -29.93 -4.02 -8.58
CA SER A 275 -29.66 -3.56 -7.20
C SER A 275 -29.30 -4.69 -6.23
N THR A 276 -29.69 -5.94 -6.52
CA THR A 276 -29.37 -7.14 -5.73
C THR A 276 -28.34 -8.05 -6.38
N GLY A 277 -27.90 -7.71 -7.60
CA GLY A 277 -26.93 -8.47 -8.38
C GLY A 277 -25.53 -8.44 -7.78
N THR A 278 -24.68 -9.37 -8.22
CA THR A 278 -23.24 -9.33 -7.92
C THR A 278 -22.54 -8.48 -8.96
N ALA A 279 -21.62 -7.62 -8.53
CA ALA A 279 -20.76 -6.87 -9.44
C ALA A 279 -19.90 -7.84 -10.27
N ALA A 280 -19.79 -7.57 -11.57
CA ALA A 280 -18.86 -8.32 -12.43
C ALA A 280 -17.44 -7.84 -12.14
N THR A 281 -16.49 -8.76 -12.10
CA THR A 281 -15.11 -8.42 -11.77
C THR A 281 -14.11 -9.13 -12.67
N ALA A 282 -13.02 -8.46 -13.01
CA ALA A 282 -11.91 -9.06 -13.75
C ALA A 282 -10.56 -8.63 -13.21
N PHE A 283 -9.56 -9.49 -13.40
CA PHE A 283 -8.15 -9.20 -13.14
C PHE A 283 -7.49 -8.70 -14.44
N PRO A 284 -6.46 -7.83 -14.37
CA PRO A 284 -5.79 -7.38 -15.57
C PRO A 284 -5.01 -8.55 -16.19
N LYS A 285 -5.02 -8.63 -17.52
CA LYS A 285 -4.26 -9.65 -18.27
C LYS A 285 -3.01 -9.08 -18.94
N ILE A 286 -3.02 -7.77 -19.20
CA ILE A 286 -1.92 -7.05 -19.84
C ILE A 286 -1.67 -5.78 -19.03
N PHE A 287 -0.41 -5.39 -18.94
CA PHE A 287 0.00 -4.08 -18.45
C PHE A 287 0.98 -3.43 -19.41
N VAL A 288 1.03 -2.10 -19.41
CA VAL A 288 2.02 -1.34 -20.18
C VAL A 288 2.81 -0.50 -19.20
N GLN A 289 4.12 -0.55 -19.29
CA GLN A 289 5.00 0.29 -18.48
C GLN A 289 6.23 0.71 -19.30
N PRO A 290 6.92 1.80 -18.90
CA PRO A 290 8.19 2.18 -19.51
C PRO A 290 9.21 1.04 -19.41
N SER A 291 9.81 0.68 -20.55
CA SER A 291 10.96 -0.23 -20.59
C SER A 291 12.23 0.45 -20.05
N LYS A 292 13.36 -0.26 -20.02
CA LYS A 292 14.66 0.31 -19.61
C LYS A 292 15.06 1.54 -20.44
N SER A 293 14.62 1.64 -21.70
CA SER A 293 14.87 2.77 -22.60
C SER A 293 13.84 3.90 -22.44
N GLY A 294 12.88 3.77 -21.52
CA GLY A 294 11.79 4.72 -21.32
C GLY A 294 10.62 4.54 -22.30
N ALA A 295 10.76 3.67 -23.31
CA ALA A 295 9.70 3.41 -24.27
C ALA A 295 8.57 2.58 -23.62
N PRO A 296 7.30 2.99 -23.75
CA PRO A 296 6.14 2.22 -23.28
C PRO A 296 6.11 0.86 -23.96
N THR A 297 6.11 -0.20 -23.17
CA THR A 297 6.14 -1.57 -23.69
C THR A 297 5.03 -2.38 -23.02
N PRO A 298 4.20 -3.10 -23.81
CA PRO A 298 3.19 -3.97 -23.27
C PRO A 298 3.80 -5.30 -22.80
N TYR A 299 3.27 -5.82 -21.70
CA TYR A 299 3.64 -7.09 -21.08
C TYR A 299 2.37 -7.83 -20.67
N ALA A 300 2.39 -9.15 -20.70
CA ALA A 300 1.29 -9.98 -20.21
C ALA A 300 1.54 -10.46 -18.78
N PHE A 301 0.46 -10.68 -18.02
CA PHE A 301 0.51 -11.43 -16.77
C PHE A 301 0.33 -12.93 -17.05
N ASP A 302 1.27 -13.50 -17.78
CA ASP A 302 1.33 -14.91 -18.21
C ASP A 302 2.41 -15.71 -17.47
N ASP A 303 3.34 -15.04 -16.79
CA ASP A 303 4.34 -15.64 -15.90
C ASP A 303 4.21 -15.11 -14.45
N GLY A 304 4.43 -15.99 -13.47
CA GLY A 304 4.56 -15.64 -12.06
C GLY A 304 5.68 -14.62 -11.77
N SER A 305 6.66 -14.46 -12.66
CA SER A 305 7.67 -13.40 -12.57
C SER A 305 7.24 -12.04 -13.12
N ASN A 306 6.09 -11.96 -13.79
CA ASN A 306 5.63 -10.71 -14.39
C ASN A 306 4.90 -9.88 -13.33
N PHE A 307 5.48 -8.71 -13.05
CA PHE A 307 4.97 -7.71 -12.13
C PHE A 307 5.08 -6.34 -12.79
N VAL A 308 4.10 -5.48 -12.55
CA VAL A 308 4.27 -4.04 -12.74
C VAL A 308 5.30 -3.58 -11.74
N SER A 309 6.34 -2.92 -12.22
CA SER A 309 7.40 -2.46 -11.34
C SER A 309 8.16 -1.27 -11.88
N ASN A 310 8.59 -0.38 -10.98
CA ASN A 310 9.37 0.78 -11.37
C ASN A 310 10.84 0.42 -11.55
N LYS A 311 11.53 1.21 -12.38
CA LYS A 311 12.98 1.16 -12.50
C LYS A 311 13.60 1.56 -11.16
N ALA A 312 14.61 0.83 -10.71
CA ALA A 312 15.29 1.13 -9.45
C ALA A 312 15.65 2.62 -9.34
N GLY A 313 15.30 3.23 -8.21
CA GLY A 313 15.60 4.63 -7.91
C GLY A 313 14.65 5.67 -8.52
N THR A 314 13.71 5.31 -9.40
CA THR A 314 12.67 6.26 -9.83
C THR A 314 11.67 6.50 -8.70
N GLN A 315 11.02 7.66 -8.69
CA GLN A 315 10.09 8.04 -7.61
C GLN A 315 8.62 8.11 -8.01
N ALA A 316 8.37 7.89 -9.29
CA ALA A 316 7.04 7.70 -9.82
C ALA A 316 7.08 6.55 -10.82
N LEU A 317 5.90 5.97 -11.05
CA LEU A 317 5.68 5.03 -12.12
C LEU A 317 4.33 5.31 -12.75
N ASP A 318 4.37 5.57 -14.04
CA ASP A 318 3.19 5.63 -14.89
C ASP A 318 3.06 4.27 -15.57
N PHE A 319 1.90 3.64 -15.45
CA PHE A 319 1.62 2.36 -16.07
C PHE A 319 0.15 2.24 -16.43
N ILE A 320 -0.17 1.32 -17.33
CA ILE A 320 -1.53 1.10 -17.80
C ILE A 320 -1.92 -0.34 -17.46
N LEU A 321 -3.13 -0.51 -16.95
CA LEU A 321 -3.74 -1.83 -16.79
C LEU A 321 -4.81 -2.05 -17.85
N ILE A 322 -4.79 -3.24 -18.43
CA ILE A 322 -5.74 -3.66 -19.45
C ILE A 322 -6.51 -4.88 -18.94
N PHE A 323 -7.81 -4.71 -18.79
CA PHE A 323 -8.73 -5.72 -18.29
C PHE A 323 -9.53 -6.35 -19.44
N PRO A 324 -9.78 -7.66 -19.37
CA PRO A 324 -10.53 -8.39 -20.39
C PRO A 324 -12.00 -7.97 -20.42
N GLY A 325 -12.44 -7.40 -21.55
CA GLY A 325 -13.81 -6.92 -21.74
C GLY A 325 -14.84 -8.05 -21.91
N ASP A 326 -14.42 -9.25 -22.29
CA ASP A 326 -15.26 -10.45 -22.40
C ASP A 326 -15.62 -11.04 -21.02
N GLU A 327 -14.79 -10.84 -19.99
CA GLU A 327 -15.08 -11.24 -18.61
C GLU A 327 -16.02 -10.25 -17.90
N VAL A 328 -15.83 -8.95 -18.13
CA VAL A 328 -16.64 -7.89 -17.50
C VAL A 328 -17.95 -7.65 -18.27
N GLY A 329 -17.92 -7.81 -19.59
CA GLY A 329 -18.99 -7.42 -20.50
C GLY A 329 -18.90 -5.96 -20.95
N PRO A 330 -19.82 -5.53 -21.85
CA PRO A 330 -19.87 -4.16 -22.35
C PRO A 330 -20.21 -3.17 -21.22
N PRO A 331 -19.85 -1.88 -21.38
CA PRO A 331 -20.09 -0.87 -20.36
C PRO A 331 -21.57 -0.73 -20.03
N VAL A 332 -21.86 -0.80 -18.74
CA VAL A 332 -23.15 -0.51 -18.11
C VAL A 332 -23.09 0.82 -17.36
N GLU A 333 -24.24 1.48 -17.20
CA GLU A 333 -24.38 2.71 -16.41
C GLU A 333 -24.17 2.43 -14.92
N GLY A 334 -23.42 3.31 -14.25
CA GLY A 334 -23.11 3.23 -12.82
C GLY A 334 -21.63 3.48 -12.53
N ASP A 335 -21.31 3.46 -11.23
CA ASP A 335 -19.95 3.72 -10.76
C ASP A 335 -19.08 2.47 -10.87
N TYR A 336 -17.97 2.59 -11.60
CA TYR A 336 -16.94 1.56 -11.65
C TYR A 336 -15.92 1.81 -10.56
N HIS A 337 -15.37 0.73 -10.02
CA HIS A 337 -14.31 0.81 -9.04
C HIS A 337 -13.11 0.00 -9.50
N LEU A 338 -11.93 0.55 -9.29
CA LEU A 338 -10.67 -0.18 -9.40
C LEU A 338 -10.15 -0.47 -8.00
N GLN A 339 -9.89 -1.73 -7.71
CA GLN A 339 -9.12 -2.10 -6.53
C GLN A 339 -7.66 -2.33 -6.92
N VAL A 340 -6.73 -1.67 -6.25
CA VAL A 340 -5.28 -1.87 -6.40
C VAL A 340 -4.66 -2.03 -5.02
N LYS A 341 -4.03 -3.18 -4.75
CA LYS A 341 -3.39 -3.50 -3.46
C LYS A 341 -4.28 -3.06 -2.30
N GLY A 342 -5.49 -3.60 -2.25
CA GLY A 342 -6.45 -3.33 -1.19
C GLY A 342 -7.24 -2.03 -1.32
N LEU A 343 -6.63 -0.97 -1.87
CA LEU A 343 -7.26 0.33 -2.00
C LEU A 343 -8.31 0.33 -3.11
N ARG A 344 -9.51 0.79 -2.81
CA ARG A 344 -10.57 1.04 -3.78
C ARG A 344 -10.52 2.48 -4.28
N ILE A 345 -10.53 2.63 -5.60
CA ILE A 345 -10.49 3.91 -6.32
C ILE A 345 -11.75 3.99 -7.16
N ASP A 346 -12.47 5.11 -7.06
CA ASP A 346 -13.62 5.39 -7.91
C ASP A 346 -13.12 5.82 -9.29
N LEU A 347 -13.64 5.18 -10.33
CA LEU A 347 -13.26 5.47 -11.71
C LEU A 347 -14.18 6.54 -12.31
N PRO A 348 -13.66 7.38 -13.21
CA PRO A 348 -14.47 8.32 -13.98
C PRO A 348 -15.44 7.59 -14.92
N ALA A 349 -16.34 8.33 -15.59
CA ALA A 349 -17.25 7.75 -16.55
C ALA A 349 -16.48 7.07 -17.71
N VAL A 350 -16.91 5.86 -18.07
CA VAL A 350 -16.31 5.07 -19.15
C VAL A 350 -16.49 5.75 -20.50
N GLN A 351 -15.37 6.00 -21.18
CA GLN A 351 -15.33 6.51 -22.55
C GLN A 351 -15.23 5.32 -23.51
N VAL A 352 -16.11 5.25 -24.50
CA VAL A 352 -16.06 4.18 -25.51
C VAL A 352 -15.29 4.69 -26.72
N GLU A 353 -14.24 3.97 -27.12
CA GLU A 353 -13.41 4.35 -28.26
C GLU A 353 -13.21 3.15 -29.20
N GLU A 354 -13.43 3.35 -30.49
CA GLU A 354 -13.39 2.27 -31.49
C GLU A 354 -11.95 1.91 -31.91
N ASP A 355 -10.99 2.85 -31.79
CA ASP A 355 -9.61 2.75 -32.25
C ASP A 355 -8.59 2.62 -31.08
N GLY A 356 -8.43 1.40 -30.56
CA GLY A 356 -7.61 1.14 -29.37
C GLY A 356 -6.09 1.31 -29.49
N MET A 357 -5.54 1.35 -30.71
CA MET A 357 -4.09 1.37 -30.94
C MET A 357 -3.45 2.76 -30.75
N GLN A 358 -4.21 3.85 -30.96
CA GLN A 358 -3.68 5.20 -30.82
C GLN A 358 -3.50 5.59 -29.35
N ILE A 359 -4.35 5.09 -28.47
CA ILE A 359 -4.31 5.33 -27.02
C ILE A 359 -3.04 4.73 -26.39
N LEU A 360 -2.68 3.50 -26.76
CA LEU A 360 -1.45 2.84 -26.28
C LEU A 360 -0.18 3.57 -26.75
N ALA A 361 -0.22 4.17 -27.95
CA ALA A 361 0.88 4.93 -28.52
C ALA A 361 0.98 6.37 -28.00
N SER A 362 -0.15 7.01 -27.66
CA SER A 362 -0.21 8.41 -27.20
C SER A 362 0.00 8.57 -25.70
N MET A 363 -0.44 7.61 -24.88
CA MET A 363 -0.30 7.69 -23.41
C MET A 363 1.11 7.38 -22.90
N GLY A 364 1.95 6.85 -23.78
CA GLY A 364 3.34 6.58 -23.51
C GLY A 364 4.30 7.71 -23.90
N GLY A 365 3.77 8.78 -24.48
CA GLY A 365 4.52 9.95 -24.92
C GLY A 365 4.72 10.98 -23.80
N GLY A 366 5.05 10.52 -22.59
CA GLY A 366 5.54 11.41 -21.53
C GLY A 366 6.78 12.11 -22.05
N LYS A 367 6.60 13.29 -22.65
CA LYS A 367 7.71 14.15 -23.07
C LYS A 367 8.58 14.31 -21.84
N ALA A 368 9.85 13.88 -21.92
CA ALA A 368 10.87 14.24 -20.96
C ALA A 368 10.69 15.72 -20.69
N ARG A 369 10.29 16.05 -19.45
CA ARG A 369 9.90 17.42 -19.10
C ARG A 369 11.15 18.25 -19.31
N GLN A 370 11.20 19.01 -20.40
CA GLN A 370 12.36 19.84 -20.69
C GLN A 370 12.34 20.96 -19.66
N LEU A 371 13.18 20.77 -18.64
CA LEU A 371 13.25 21.67 -17.53
C LEU A 371 13.88 22.99 -17.99
N PRO A 372 13.47 24.15 -17.44
CA PRO A 372 14.09 25.43 -17.75
C PRO A 372 15.59 25.40 -17.47
N THR A 373 16.40 25.81 -18.45
CA THR A 373 17.86 25.89 -18.34
C THR A 373 18.29 27.16 -17.61
N GLY A 374 19.13 27.00 -16.59
CA GLY A 374 19.81 28.07 -15.87
C GLY A 374 21.06 27.51 -15.18
N GLU A 375 22.10 28.32 -14.99
CA GLU A 375 23.34 27.85 -14.36
C GLU A 375 23.23 27.90 -12.83
N GLY A 376 22.89 26.75 -12.22
CA GLY A 376 23.01 26.56 -10.78
C GLY A 376 24.47 26.60 -10.31
N LYS A 377 24.72 26.95 -9.04
CA LYS A 377 26.09 27.06 -8.50
C LYS A 377 26.81 25.71 -8.57
N LYS A 378 28.04 25.69 -9.07
CA LYS A 378 28.84 24.46 -9.15
C LYS A 378 29.09 23.88 -7.74
N LEU A 379 28.70 22.63 -7.54
CA LEU A 379 28.91 21.87 -6.32
C LEU A 379 30.29 21.18 -6.37
N SER A 380 30.97 21.14 -5.23
CA SER A 380 32.20 20.34 -5.05
C SER A 380 31.87 18.92 -4.58
N ASP A 381 32.84 18.02 -4.66
CA ASP A 381 32.72 16.62 -4.17
C ASP A 381 32.41 16.54 -2.66
N ASN A 382 32.71 17.61 -1.90
CA ASN A 382 32.35 17.72 -0.48
C ASN A 382 30.92 18.25 -0.26
N ASP A 383 30.32 18.86 -1.27
CA ASP A 383 28.96 19.39 -1.21
C ASP A 383 27.94 18.37 -1.72
N PHE A 384 28.33 17.49 -2.64
CA PHE A 384 27.50 16.38 -3.12
C PHE A 384 28.34 15.11 -3.29
N LYS A 385 27.94 14.01 -2.65
CA LYS A 385 28.64 12.72 -2.72
C LYS A 385 27.68 11.54 -2.73
N ILE A 386 28.09 10.43 -3.37
CA ILE A 386 27.40 9.14 -3.30
C ILE A 386 27.99 8.36 -2.12
N ASP A 387 27.31 8.41 -0.98
CA ASP A 387 27.81 7.86 0.27
C ASP A 387 26.64 7.45 1.18
N SER A 388 26.68 6.22 1.69
CA SER A 388 25.70 5.72 2.66
C SER A 388 26.20 5.84 4.11
N GLU A 389 27.43 6.29 4.34
CA GLU A 389 28.01 6.40 5.69
C GLU A 389 27.39 7.57 6.48
N ILE A 390 27.02 7.31 7.73
CA ILE A 390 26.65 8.35 8.68
C ILE A 390 27.91 8.96 9.32
N PRO A 391 27.93 10.29 9.58
CA PRO A 391 29.12 10.96 10.08
C PRO A 391 29.45 10.67 11.56
N ILE A 392 28.64 9.83 12.22
CA ILE A 392 28.81 9.40 13.61
C ILE A 392 28.71 7.88 13.69
N ARG A 393 29.22 7.29 14.77
CA ARG A 393 29.02 5.86 15.07
C ARG A 393 27.87 5.70 16.04
N ILE A 394 26.95 4.79 15.78
CA ILE A 394 25.85 4.47 16.70
C ILE A 394 26.00 3.02 17.14
N SER A 395 25.65 2.75 18.41
CA SER A 395 25.56 1.38 18.93
C SER A 395 24.15 0.84 18.69
N TYR A 396 24.04 -0.42 18.28
CA TYR A 396 22.76 -1.14 18.10
C TYR A 396 21.86 -1.07 19.34
N ASN A 397 22.47 -1.05 20.53
CA ASN A 397 21.76 -0.95 21.81
C ASN A 397 21.24 0.47 22.10
N ALA A 398 21.78 1.48 21.40
CA ALA A 398 21.42 2.88 21.53
C ALA A 398 20.72 3.43 20.27
N LYS A 399 20.15 2.56 19.42
CA LYS A 399 19.53 2.93 18.14
C LYS A 399 18.29 3.84 18.25
N GLN A 400 17.75 4.03 19.45
CA GLN A 400 16.53 4.82 19.70
C GLN A 400 15.40 4.44 18.73
N GLY A 401 14.83 5.39 18.01
CA GLY A 401 13.77 5.19 17.03
C GLY A 401 14.25 4.78 15.63
N LEU A 402 15.54 4.49 15.42
CA LEU A 402 16.03 3.97 14.15
C LEU A 402 15.69 2.48 13.99
N ARG A 403 15.20 2.15 12.80
CA ARG A 403 14.97 0.78 12.33
C ARG A 403 16.21 0.30 11.59
N LEU A 404 16.70 -0.87 11.98
CA LEU A 404 17.90 -1.48 11.43
C LEU A 404 17.57 -2.86 10.86
N ASN A 405 18.26 -3.25 9.79
CA ASN A 405 18.20 -4.60 9.25
C ASN A 405 19.15 -5.57 9.99
N ASP A 406 19.17 -6.82 9.56
CA ASP A 406 20.01 -7.89 10.14
C ASP A 406 21.52 -7.62 10.06
N LYS A 407 21.95 -6.66 9.22
CA LYS A 407 23.33 -6.22 9.06
C LYS A 407 23.63 -4.90 9.79
N ASN A 408 22.74 -4.44 10.68
CA ASN A 408 22.81 -3.15 11.37
C ASN A 408 22.84 -1.92 10.44
N LEU A 409 22.25 -2.02 9.26
CA LEU A 409 22.10 -0.90 8.33
C LEU A 409 20.77 -0.19 8.58
N ILE A 410 20.75 1.14 8.48
CA ILE A 410 19.55 1.95 8.76
C ILE A 410 18.55 1.82 7.60
N GLU A 411 17.37 1.27 7.88
CA GLU A 411 16.27 1.16 6.91
C GLU A 411 15.25 2.31 7.02
N GLY A 412 15.15 2.94 8.19
CA GLY A 412 14.25 4.05 8.44
C GLY A 412 14.20 4.50 9.90
N GLY A 413 13.32 5.45 10.21
CA GLY A 413 13.09 5.97 11.55
C GLY A 413 13.82 7.28 11.84
N SER A 414 13.80 7.69 13.11
CA SER A 414 14.41 8.93 13.57
C SER A 414 15.02 8.80 14.97
N GLY A 415 16.07 9.58 15.24
CA GLY A 415 16.71 9.62 16.56
C GLY A 415 17.66 10.80 16.75
N GLU A 416 18.00 11.08 18.01
CA GLU A 416 19.01 12.07 18.40
C GLU A 416 20.18 11.39 19.12
N PHE A 417 21.39 11.60 18.62
CA PHE A 417 22.60 10.96 19.10
C PHE A 417 23.63 12.00 19.51
N ASN A 418 24.56 11.64 20.40
CA ASN A 418 25.66 12.54 20.73
C ASN A 418 26.64 12.61 19.54
N THR A 419 27.00 13.82 19.11
CA THR A 419 27.87 14.05 17.94
C THR A 419 29.27 13.43 18.10
N GLY A 420 29.77 13.32 19.33
CA GLY A 420 31.04 12.63 19.62
C GLY A 420 30.98 11.09 19.53
N GLY A 421 29.79 10.53 19.31
CA GLY A 421 29.53 9.08 19.34
C GLY A 421 29.74 8.45 20.73
N PRO A 422 29.35 7.18 20.92
CA PRO A 422 30.01 6.35 21.93
C PRO A 422 31.48 6.25 21.51
N GLY A 423 32.44 6.47 22.42
CA GLY A 423 33.88 6.32 22.13
C GLY A 423 34.23 4.93 21.56
N ASN A 424 35.51 4.61 21.42
CA ASN A 424 36.05 3.38 20.77
C ASN A 424 35.52 2.00 21.26
N ASN A 425 34.50 1.93 22.11
CA ASN A 425 33.99 0.75 22.82
C ASN A 425 32.80 0.03 22.13
N VAL A 426 32.43 0.36 20.89
CA VAL A 426 31.37 -0.38 20.16
C VAL A 426 32.01 -1.48 19.30
N SER A 427 31.68 -2.74 19.59
CA SER A 427 32.12 -3.89 18.79
C SER A 427 31.61 -3.79 17.35
N LYS A 428 32.38 -4.29 16.38
CA LYS A 428 31.99 -4.26 14.95
C LYS A 428 30.59 -4.84 14.70
N ALA A 429 30.23 -5.89 15.45
CA ALA A 429 28.94 -6.56 15.36
C ALA A 429 27.75 -5.74 15.90
N ASN A 430 27.99 -4.71 16.71
CA ASN A 430 26.94 -3.83 17.26
C ASN A 430 27.01 -2.42 16.67
N ARG A 431 27.85 -2.19 15.66
CA ARG A 431 28.10 -0.86 15.13
C ARG A 431 27.18 -0.58 13.95
N VAL A 432 26.51 0.56 14.01
CA VAL A 432 25.70 1.13 12.93
C VAL A 432 26.50 2.27 12.31
N THR A 433 26.82 2.15 11.02
CA THR A 433 27.62 3.15 10.28
C THR A 433 27.01 3.54 8.94
N ASN A 434 26.08 2.76 8.39
CA ASN A 434 25.61 2.97 7.02
C ASN A 434 24.08 2.88 6.94
N PHE A 435 23.51 3.59 5.99
CA PHE A 435 22.14 3.35 5.54
C PHE A 435 22.07 2.08 4.69
N PHE A 436 20.92 1.42 4.73
CA PHE A 436 20.62 0.34 3.80
C PHE A 436 20.35 0.93 2.40
N GLU A 437 21.05 0.38 1.41
CA GLU A 437 20.90 0.69 -0.01
C GLU A 437 20.14 -0.47 -0.68
N PRO A 438 18.89 -0.27 -1.12
CA PRO A 438 18.16 -1.26 -1.90
C PRO A 438 18.87 -1.60 -3.21
N GLU A 439 18.62 -2.80 -3.72
CA GLU A 439 19.23 -3.28 -4.97
C GLU A 439 19.00 -2.31 -6.13
N GLY A 440 20.06 -2.00 -6.88
CA GLY A 440 20.00 -1.06 -8.01
C GLY A 440 19.95 0.43 -7.63
N THR A 441 20.06 0.78 -6.33
CA THR A 441 20.08 2.18 -5.86
C THR A 441 21.26 2.46 -4.92
N ARG A 442 21.64 3.74 -4.82
CA ARG A 442 22.64 4.24 -3.88
C ARG A 442 22.11 5.45 -3.11
N ILE A 443 22.66 5.69 -1.93
CA ILE A 443 22.39 6.91 -1.17
C ILE A 443 23.27 8.02 -1.72
N ALA A 444 22.65 9.16 -2.03
CA ALA A 444 23.36 10.41 -2.29
C ALA A 444 23.16 11.38 -1.13
N GLN A 445 24.23 12.05 -0.72
CA GLN A 445 24.23 13.06 0.33
C GLN A 445 24.51 14.44 -0.26
N LEU A 446 23.57 15.36 -0.09
CA LEU A 446 23.73 16.77 -0.42
C LEU A 446 23.97 17.57 0.86
N THR A 447 25.12 18.22 0.97
CA THR A 447 25.47 19.07 2.12
C THR A 447 24.98 20.50 1.88
N VAL A 448 24.10 20.99 2.75
CA VAL A 448 23.52 22.34 2.65
C VAL A 448 23.77 23.16 3.91
N GLY A 449 23.73 24.49 3.77
CA GLY A 449 23.83 25.44 4.89
C GLY A 449 24.27 26.85 4.48
N ARG A 450 24.28 27.79 5.44
CA ARG A 450 24.52 29.23 5.21
C ARG A 450 25.86 29.63 4.60
N ARG A 451 26.84 28.73 4.58
CA ARG A 451 28.16 28.93 3.97
C ARG A 451 28.48 27.87 2.91
N LYS A 452 27.46 27.16 2.47
CA LYS A 452 27.53 26.16 1.40
C LYS A 452 26.95 26.74 0.12
N PRO A 453 27.22 26.13 -1.04
CA PRO A 453 26.66 26.61 -2.30
C PRO A 453 25.12 26.74 -2.25
N ILE A 454 24.48 25.80 -1.56
CA ILE A 454 23.03 25.76 -1.33
C ILE A 454 22.72 26.16 0.11
N ASP A 455 21.97 27.26 0.26
CA ASP A 455 21.48 27.78 1.54
C ASP A 455 19.95 27.69 1.62
N LEU A 456 19.44 26.77 2.45
CA LEU A 456 18.00 26.59 2.63
C LEU A 456 17.33 27.79 3.31
N ASP A 457 18.04 28.52 4.19
CA ASP A 457 17.43 29.64 4.90
C ASP A 457 17.22 30.83 3.94
N ALA A 458 18.15 31.03 3.00
CA ALA A 458 17.98 32.00 1.92
C ALA A 458 16.78 31.64 1.03
N LEU A 459 16.67 30.37 0.61
CA LEU A 459 15.53 29.90 -0.18
C LEU A 459 14.18 30.12 0.52
N ARG A 460 14.12 29.92 1.84
CA ARG A 460 12.91 30.21 2.64
C ARG A 460 12.58 31.70 2.68
N GLN A 461 13.59 32.56 2.86
CA GLN A 461 13.42 34.02 2.86
C GLN A 461 12.98 34.56 1.49
N GLU A 462 13.43 33.92 0.42
CA GLU A 462 13.03 34.22 -0.97
C GLU A 462 11.64 33.69 -1.33
N GLY A 463 10.93 33.02 -0.40
CA GLY A 463 9.57 32.54 -0.58
C GLY A 463 9.45 31.13 -1.18
N TYR A 464 10.55 30.39 -1.30
CA TYR A 464 10.54 29.02 -1.82
C TYR A 464 10.28 27.94 -0.75
N THR A 465 9.69 28.31 0.39
CA THR A 465 9.42 27.39 1.50
C THR A 465 8.56 26.19 1.08
N ASP A 466 7.56 26.41 0.24
CA ASP A 466 6.63 25.36 -0.20
C ASP A 466 7.10 24.62 -1.45
N GLN A 467 8.29 24.92 -1.96
CA GLN A 467 8.85 24.28 -3.15
C GLN A 467 9.67 23.03 -2.78
N PRO A 468 9.69 21.99 -3.63
CA PRO A 468 10.49 20.79 -3.43
C PRO A 468 11.98 21.04 -3.70
N LEU A 469 12.85 20.34 -2.98
CA LEU A 469 14.29 20.33 -3.22
C LEU A 469 14.71 19.05 -3.95
N LEU A 470 14.91 19.13 -5.26
CA LEU A 470 15.06 17.99 -6.16
C LEU A 470 16.52 17.78 -6.59
N LEU A 471 16.97 16.54 -6.68
CA LEU A 471 18.08 16.16 -7.57
C LEU A 471 17.53 15.86 -8.96
N VAL A 472 18.31 16.10 -10.00
CA VAL A 472 17.95 15.71 -11.38
C VAL A 472 19.11 15.00 -12.06
N ASP A 473 18.81 13.93 -12.79
CA ASP A 473 19.77 13.20 -13.61
C ASP A 473 19.88 13.76 -15.05
N GLU A 474 20.86 13.23 -15.79
CA GLU A 474 21.11 13.55 -17.21
C GLU A 474 19.91 13.27 -18.15
N ASN A 475 18.94 12.47 -17.71
CA ASN A 475 17.73 12.13 -18.47
C ASN A 475 16.52 13.01 -18.07
N GLY A 476 16.68 13.93 -17.11
CA GLY A 476 15.62 14.79 -16.60
C GLY A 476 14.74 14.16 -15.53
N ASN A 477 15.10 12.99 -14.98
CA ASN A 477 14.38 12.37 -13.87
C ASN A 477 14.69 13.12 -12.57
N THR A 478 13.66 13.37 -11.76
CA THR A 478 13.78 14.11 -10.50
C THR A 478 13.70 13.22 -9.27
N TYR A 479 14.46 13.52 -8.22
CA TYR A 479 14.48 12.79 -6.95
C TYR A 479 14.29 13.72 -5.75
N LEU A 480 13.26 13.46 -4.96
CA LEU A 480 12.97 14.03 -3.65
C LEU A 480 13.84 13.40 -2.56
N PRO A 481 14.11 14.14 -1.48
CA PRO A 481 14.89 13.64 -0.35
C PRO A 481 14.05 12.74 0.56
N TYR A 482 14.65 11.66 1.04
CA TYR A 482 14.03 10.70 1.97
C TYR A 482 14.37 10.96 3.43
N GLY A 483 15.16 11.98 3.72
CA GLY A 483 15.61 12.25 5.07
C GLY A 483 16.75 13.25 5.14
N TYR A 484 17.25 13.44 6.35
CA TYR A 484 18.39 14.28 6.61
C TYR A 484 19.18 13.82 7.85
N ILE A 485 20.43 14.26 7.90
CA ILE A 485 21.30 14.22 9.07
C ILE A 485 21.63 15.65 9.44
N ARG A 486 21.15 16.10 10.60
CA ARG A 486 21.49 17.40 11.16
C ARG A 486 22.56 17.21 12.24
N MET A 487 23.79 17.57 11.93
CA MET A 487 24.86 17.61 12.90
C MET A 487 24.88 18.97 13.61
N GLY A 488 24.57 18.96 14.90
CA GLY A 488 24.83 20.07 15.81
C GLY A 488 26.11 19.86 16.62
N ARG A 489 26.42 20.82 17.50
CA ARG A 489 27.61 20.80 18.35
C ARG A 489 27.68 19.57 19.25
N ASP A 490 26.60 19.29 19.96
CA ASP A 490 26.55 18.21 20.95
C ASP A 490 25.68 17.03 20.49
N LYS A 491 24.67 17.32 19.67
CA LYS A 491 23.70 16.34 19.17
C LYS A 491 23.66 16.29 17.65
N THR A 492 23.53 15.08 17.11
CA THR A 492 23.26 14.76 15.72
C THR A 492 21.88 14.12 15.63
N SER A 493 20.97 14.77 14.91
CA SER A 493 19.64 14.25 14.63
C SER A 493 19.64 13.55 13.27
N ILE A 494 19.10 12.34 13.21
CA ILE A 494 18.91 11.58 11.98
C ILE A 494 17.42 11.36 11.80
N LEU A 495 16.92 11.69 10.61
CA LEU A 495 15.59 11.33 10.14
C LEU A 495 15.76 10.67 8.78
N TYR A 496 15.23 9.46 8.64
CA TYR A 496 15.22 8.75 7.37
C TYR A 496 13.91 7.99 7.24
N ASN A 497 13.09 8.36 6.26
CA ASN A 497 11.83 7.71 5.99
C ASN A 497 11.65 7.50 4.48
N PRO A 498 11.94 6.29 3.96
CA PRO A 498 11.80 6.03 2.54
C PRO A 498 10.35 6.00 2.06
N LEU A 499 9.36 5.91 2.97
CA LEU A 499 7.93 5.87 2.65
C LEU A 499 7.27 7.25 2.58
N SER A 500 7.90 8.26 3.16
CA SER A 500 7.40 9.64 3.18
C SER A 500 8.59 10.56 2.91
N PRO A 501 8.88 10.83 1.62
CA PRO A 501 9.84 11.85 1.22
C PRO A 501 9.51 13.21 1.83
N ILE A 502 10.50 14.09 1.87
CA ILE A 502 10.33 15.47 2.31
C ILE A 502 10.02 16.31 1.07
N ASP A 503 8.75 16.70 0.94
CA ASP A 503 8.22 17.28 -0.30
C ASP A 503 8.51 18.78 -0.45
N THR A 504 8.96 19.46 0.62
CA THR A 504 9.19 20.91 0.61
C THR A 504 10.46 21.31 1.36
N VAL A 505 11.05 22.45 0.98
CA VAL A 505 12.16 23.08 1.72
C VAL A 505 11.76 23.42 3.16
N GLY A 506 10.49 23.74 3.40
CA GLY A 506 9.91 23.95 4.73
C GLY A 506 9.94 22.70 5.62
N GLY A 507 9.85 21.50 5.04
CA GLY A 507 9.95 20.23 5.78
C GLY A 507 11.36 19.88 6.26
N LEU A 508 12.39 20.56 5.74
CA LEU A 508 13.78 20.41 6.18
C LEU A 508 14.07 21.27 7.42
N PRO A 509 15.00 20.88 8.30
CA PRO A 509 15.29 21.64 9.51
C PRO A 509 15.91 23.01 9.19
N THR A 510 15.69 23.97 10.08
CA THR A 510 16.38 25.27 10.08
C THR A 510 17.74 25.14 10.76
N LEU A 511 18.73 25.86 10.23
CA LEU A 511 20.09 25.84 10.77
C LEU A 511 20.33 27.10 11.62
N PRO A 512 20.99 26.96 12.78
CA PRO A 512 21.32 28.12 13.62
C PRO A 512 22.30 29.05 12.89
N SER A 513 22.16 30.36 13.14
CA SER A 513 22.97 31.42 12.51
C SER A 513 24.47 31.34 12.83
N SER A 514 24.86 30.59 13.85
CA SER A 514 26.25 30.43 14.29
C SER A 514 27.14 29.64 13.32
N GLY A 515 26.56 28.94 12.34
CA GLY A 515 27.31 28.20 11.31
C GLY A 515 28.01 26.91 11.81
N ASN A 516 27.82 26.54 13.08
CA ASN A 516 28.40 25.35 13.71
C ASN A 516 27.53 24.09 13.52
N SER A 517 26.69 24.07 12.49
CA SER A 517 25.81 22.94 12.21
C SER A 517 25.81 22.64 10.73
N GLN A 518 25.86 21.36 10.40
CA GLN A 518 25.83 20.85 9.03
C GLN A 518 24.55 20.05 8.82
N LEU A 519 23.97 20.18 7.63
CA LEU A 519 22.81 19.41 7.22
C LEU A 519 23.18 18.60 5.98
N PHE A 520 23.06 17.28 6.10
CA PHE A 520 23.18 16.36 4.98
C PHE A 520 21.77 15.92 4.61
N ILE A 521 21.36 16.18 3.37
CA ILE A 521 20.08 15.75 2.83
C ILE A 521 20.31 14.43 2.10
N LEU A 522 19.46 13.45 2.38
CA LEU A 522 19.61 12.08 1.90
C LEU A 522 18.66 11.83 0.74
N TYR A 523 19.20 11.34 -0.38
CA TYR A 523 18.46 10.93 -1.57
C TYR A 523 18.75 9.47 -1.87
N ARG A 524 17.82 8.78 -2.54
CA ARG A 524 18.10 7.49 -3.20
C ARG A 524 18.13 7.74 -4.70
N VAL A 525 19.20 7.31 -5.35
CA VAL A 525 19.42 7.50 -6.78
C VAL A 525 19.72 6.15 -7.45
N PRO A 526 19.29 5.93 -8.71
CA PRO A 526 19.58 4.71 -9.44
C PRO A 526 21.07 4.52 -9.66
N ILE A 527 21.53 3.28 -9.77
CA ILE A 527 22.87 2.99 -10.31
C ILE A 527 22.86 3.19 -11.83
N GLY A 528 23.95 3.73 -12.38
CA GLY A 528 24.17 3.91 -13.81
C GLY A 528 23.64 5.22 -14.38
N VAL A 529 23.21 6.17 -13.54
CA VAL A 529 22.84 7.53 -13.97
C VAL A 529 23.88 8.55 -13.52
N THR A 530 24.00 9.65 -14.26
CA THR A 530 24.76 10.84 -13.81
C THR A 530 23.81 11.88 -13.24
N ILE A 531 24.04 12.30 -12.00
CA ILE A 531 23.32 13.43 -11.41
C ILE A 531 23.95 14.73 -11.94
N SER A 532 23.12 15.57 -12.56
CA SER A 532 23.54 16.77 -13.28
C SER A 532 23.22 18.06 -12.53
N GLU A 533 22.12 18.11 -11.77
CA GLU A 533 21.69 19.35 -11.13
C GLU A 533 20.89 19.14 -9.84
N VAL A 534 20.81 20.22 -9.05
CA VAL A 534 19.94 20.36 -7.88
C VAL A 534 19.00 21.53 -8.13
N ARG A 535 17.70 21.34 -7.88
CA ARG A 535 16.66 22.34 -8.12
C ARG A 535 15.83 22.62 -6.86
N CYS A 536 15.33 23.86 -6.77
CA CYS A 536 14.24 24.22 -5.88
C CYS A 536 13.00 24.51 -6.75
N GLY A 537 12.02 23.62 -6.73
CA GLY A 537 10.92 23.63 -7.69
C GLY A 537 11.44 23.62 -9.14
N ASN A 538 11.09 24.65 -9.91
CA ASN A 538 11.53 24.78 -11.29
C ASN A 538 12.87 25.52 -11.46
N ILE A 539 13.54 25.93 -10.39
CA ILE A 539 14.73 26.78 -10.47
C ILE A 539 15.99 25.94 -10.19
N PRO A 540 16.98 25.91 -11.10
CA PRO A 540 18.26 25.27 -10.83
C PRO A 540 19.05 26.11 -9.82
N ILE A 541 19.48 25.47 -8.72
CA ILE A 541 20.22 26.11 -7.63
C ILE A 541 21.64 25.55 -7.49
N GLY A 542 21.88 24.33 -7.97
CA GLY A 542 23.17 23.67 -7.94
C GLY A 542 23.43 22.88 -9.22
N SER A 543 24.69 22.76 -9.63
CA SER A 543 25.13 21.94 -10.76
C SER A 543 26.24 20.98 -10.32
N CYS A 544 26.16 19.73 -10.76
CA CYS A 544 27.19 18.72 -10.53
C CYS A 544 27.27 17.77 -11.74
N ALA A 545 28.29 16.91 -11.78
CA ALA A 545 28.39 15.85 -12.79
C ALA A 545 28.91 14.61 -12.09
N THR A 546 28.06 14.02 -11.25
CA THR A 546 28.46 12.89 -10.38
C THR A 546 27.81 11.62 -10.89
N LYS A 547 28.63 10.68 -11.35
CA LYS A 547 28.17 9.38 -11.82
C LYS A 547 27.87 8.46 -10.64
N VAL A 548 26.73 7.80 -10.68
CA VAL A 548 26.34 6.80 -9.68
C VAL A 548 26.79 5.42 -10.16
N ASP A 549 28.00 5.02 -9.78
CA ASP A 549 28.54 3.71 -10.14
C ASP A 549 28.17 2.62 -9.13
N PHE A 550 28.27 1.36 -9.56
CA PHE A 550 28.33 0.23 -8.62
C PHE A 550 29.55 0.48 -7.71
N GLY A 551 29.32 0.53 -6.40
CA GLY A 551 30.42 0.53 -5.45
C GLY A 551 31.10 -0.83 -5.47
N ASP A 552 32.43 -0.83 -5.38
CA ASP A 552 33.22 -2.04 -5.13
C ASP A 552 32.91 -2.68 -3.76
#